data_AF-A0A0K0D5Y8-F1
#
_entry.id   AF-A0A0K0D5Y8-F1
#
_cell.length_a   1.000
_cell.length_b   1.000
_cell.length_c   1.000
_cell.angle_alpha   90.00
_cell.angle_beta   90.00
_cell.angle_gamma   90.00
#
_symmetry.space_group_name_H-M   'P 1'
#
loop_
_entity.id
_entity.type
_entity.pdbx_description
1 polymer ?
#
loop_
_entity_poly.entity_id
_entity_poly.type
_entity_poly.pdbx_seq_one_letter_code
_entity_poly.pdbx_strand_id
1 'polypeptide(L)' 'MLQDKKETKTSSPSVMSYLGKTILPQLVWLDGKVHENVPIEIDSDGTITEIGGTIPYDVERLPDEVRESAHYNFKERQ' A
#
# COMPACT_ATOMS: atom_id res chain seq x y z
N MET A 1 -26.38 4.36 41.56
CA MET A 1 -25.95 3.61 40.37
C MET A 1 -26.37 4.38 39.14
N LEU A 2 -25.43 4.91 38.38
CA LEU A 2 -25.54 5.14 36.94
C LEU A 2 -24.13 5.52 36.48
N GLN A 3 -23.41 4.57 35.85
CA GLN A 3 -22.18 4.88 35.14
C GLN A 3 -22.57 4.99 33.68
N ASP A 4 -22.34 6.17 33.10
CA ASP A 4 -22.50 6.44 31.68
C ASP A 4 -21.64 5.46 30.88
N LYS A 5 -22.30 4.60 30.10
CA LYS A 5 -21.65 3.75 29.12
C LYS A 5 -21.12 4.67 28.01
N LYS A 6 -19.83 4.99 28.04
CA LYS A 6 -19.12 5.49 26.87
C LYS A 6 -19.17 4.39 25.81
N GLU A 7 -20.04 4.55 24.82
CA GLU A 7 -19.95 3.81 23.57
C GLU A 7 -18.61 4.14 22.92
N THR A 8 -17.64 3.25 23.09
CA THR A 8 -16.49 3.15 22.19
C THR A 8 -17.01 2.74 20.82
N LYS A 9 -17.19 3.72 19.94
CA LYS A 9 -17.29 3.46 18.50
C LYS A 9 -15.99 2.81 18.06
N THR A 10 -15.99 1.49 17.95
CA THR A 10 -14.99 0.75 17.18
C THR A 10 -15.23 1.14 15.73
N SER A 11 -14.54 2.18 15.24
CA SER A 11 -14.50 2.46 13.81
C SER A 11 -13.81 1.26 13.16
N SER A 12 -14.56 0.45 12.41
CA SER A 12 -13.96 -0.53 11.51
C SER A 12 -12.94 0.20 10.62
N PRO A 13 -11.74 -0.35 10.40
CA PRO A 13 -10.82 0.23 9.43
C PRO A 13 -11.57 0.35 8.10
N SER A 14 -11.71 1.57 7.58
CA SER A 14 -12.26 1.75 6.24
C SER A 14 -11.30 1.03 5.29
N VAL A 15 -11.79 0.03 4.55
CA VAL A 15 -10.99 -0.58 3.49
C VAL A 15 -10.72 0.52 2.46
N MET A 16 -9.48 1.05 2.45
CA MET A 16 -9.06 2.01 1.43
C MET A 16 -9.06 1.30 0.08
N SER A 17 -9.76 1.86 -0.90
CA SER A 17 -9.76 1.38 -2.27
C SER A 17 -8.87 2.28 -3.12
N TYR A 18 -7.99 1.65 -3.90
CA TYR A 18 -7.10 2.31 -4.86
C TYR A 18 -7.59 2.20 -6.32
N LEU A 19 -8.83 1.73 -6.53
CA LEU A 19 -9.41 1.61 -7.87
C LEU A 19 -9.53 2.97 -8.55
N GLY A 20 -9.09 3.04 -9.80
CA GLY A 20 -9.09 4.26 -10.62
C GLY A 20 -8.11 5.33 -10.15
N LYS A 21 -7.05 4.95 -9.43
CA LYS A 21 -6.05 5.86 -8.88
C LYS A 21 -4.65 5.47 -9.28
N THR A 22 -3.75 6.45 -9.24
CA THR A 22 -2.31 6.18 -9.16
C THR A 22 -1.90 6.13 -7.70
N ILE A 23 -1.18 5.07 -7.32
CA ILE A 23 -0.55 4.97 -6.00
C ILE A 23 0.95 5.23 -6.11
N LEU A 24 1.55 5.74 -5.04
CA LEU A 24 2.99 5.93 -4.91
C LEU A 24 3.52 5.19 -3.67
N PRO A 25 3.85 3.89 -3.82
CA PRO A 25 4.59 3.16 -2.81
C PRO A 25 5.96 3.79 -2.59
N GLN A 26 6.43 3.77 -1.35
CA GLN A 26 7.78 4.13 -0.99
C GLN A 26 8.76 3.15 -1.61
N LEU A 27 8.45 1.84 -1.64
CA LEU A 27 9.33 0.80 -2.18
C LEU A 27 8.57 -0.13 -3.14
N VAL A 28 9.17 -0.40 -4.30
CA VAL A 28 8.68 -1.36 -5.28
C VAL A 28 9.81 -2.32 -5.65
N TRP A 29 9.55 -3.62 -5.60
CA TRP A 29 10.48 -4.62 -6.12
C TRP A 29 10.19 -4.87 -7.60
N LEU A 30 11.08 -4.43 -8.48
CA LEU A 30 10.95 -4.54 -9.94
C LEU A 30 12.30 -4.94 -10.53
N ASP A 31 12.30 -5.83 -11.53
CA ASP A 31 13.52 -6.27 -12.24
C ASP A 31 14.68 -6.73 -11.32
N GLY A 32 14.34 -7.38 -10.21
CA GLY A 32 15.31 -7.91 -9.25
C GLY A 32 15.97 -6.85 -8.36
N LYS A 33 15.44 -5.62 -8.32
CA LYS A 33 15.94 -4.52 -7.48
C LYS A 33 14.81 -3.82 -6.74
N VAL A 34 15.16 -3.14 -5.66
CA VAL A 34 14.25 -2.23 -4.96
C VAL A 34 14.35 -0.85 -5.60
N HIS A 35 13.22 -0.28 -5.94
CA HIS A 35 13.06 1.08 -6.47
C HIS A 35 12.22 1.90 -5.49
N GLU A 36 12.52 3.19 -5.37
CA GLU A 36 11.74 4.09 -4.51
C GLU A 36 10.78 4.96 -5.33
N ASN A 37 9.61 5.26 -4.78
CA ASN A 37 8.63 6.19 -5.35
C ASN A 37 8.29 5.91 -6.83
N VAL A 38 8.04 4.64 -7.17
CA VAL A 38 7.59 4.25 -8.51
C VAL A 38 6.06 4.34 -8.56
N PRO A 39 5.48 5.19 -9.41
CA PRO A 39 4.02 5.28 -9.51
C PRO A 39 3.44 4.02 -10.15
N ILE A 40 2.26 3.60 -9.68
CA ILE A 40 1.52 2.45 -10.19
C ILE A 40 0.09 2.92 -10.47
N GLU A 41 -0.34 2.84 -11.73
CA GLU A 41 -1.70 3.17 -12.14
C GLU A 41 -2.60 1.94 -12.03
N ILE A 42 -3.73 2.09 -11.35
CA ILE A 42 -4.74 1.05 -11.16
C ILE A 42 -6.05 1.57 -11.74
N ASP A 43 -6.62 0.86 -12.71
CA ASP A 43 -7.88 1.24 -13.31
C ASP A 43 -9.09 0.94 -12.39
N SER A 44 -10.29 1.20 -12.89
CA SER A 44 -11.53 0.99 -12.12
C SER A 44 -11.88 -0.48 -11.87
N ASP A 45 -11.30 -1.42 -12.62
CA ASP A 45 -11.55 -2.85 -12.46
C ASP A 45 -10.49 -3.54 -11.56
N GLY A 46 -9.42 -2.82 -11.24
CA GLY A 46 -8.33 -3.29 -10.38
C GLY A 46 -7.12 -3.79 -11.15
N THR A 47 -7.10 -3.60 -12.47
CA THR A 47 -5.95 -3.94 -13.30
C THR A 47 -4.88 -2.85 -13.20
N ILE A 48 -3.63 -3.29 -13.04
CA ILE A 48 -2.47 -2.40 -13.13
C ILE A 48 -2.23 -2.09 -14.61
N THR A 49 -2.40 -0.84 -15.02
CA THR A 49 -2.26 -0.39 -16.41
C THR A 49 -0.87 0.17 -16.72
N GLU A 50 -0.20 0.76 -15.73
CA GLU A 50 1.15 1.32 -15.87
C GLU A 50 1.98 1.16 -14.58
N ILE A 51 3.28 0.90 -14.74
CA ILE A 51 4.28 0.90 -13.67
C ILE A 51 5.45 1.80 -14.10
N GLY A 52 5.74 2.82 -13.30
CA GLY A 52 6.77 3.81 -13.62
C GLY A 52 6.22 5.01 -14.39
N GLY A 53 7.13 5.80 -14.99
CA GLY A 53 6.76 7.03 -15.68
C GLY A 53 6.83 8.28 -14.81
N THR A 54 6.04 9.30 -15.16
CA THR A 54 6.02 10.59 -14.45
C THR A 54 5.06 10.52 -13.28
N ILE A 55 5.48 10.93 -12.09
CA ILE A 55 4.62 10.98 -10.89
C ILE A 55 3.54 12.07 -11.08
N PRO A 56 2.24 11.72 -11.11
CA PRO A 56 1.16 12.69 -11.20
C PRO A 56 1.07 13.56 -9.93
N TYR A 57 0.45 14.74 -10.05
CA TYR A 57 0.27 15.64 -8.90
C TYR A 57 -0.71 15.08 -7.84
N ASP A 58 -1.66 14.26 -8.27
CA ASP A 58 -2.80 13.75 -7.50
C ASP A 58 -2.62 12.30 -6.99
N VAL A 59 -1.38 11.87 -6.83
CA VAL A 59 -1.05 10.49 -6.43
C VAL A 59 -1.38 10.17 -4.98
N GLU A 60 -1.88 8.96 -4.71
CA GLU A 60 -2.15 8.49 -3.36
C GLU A 60 -0.94 7.77 -2.77
N ARG A 61 -0.42 8.27 -1.65
CA ARG A 61 0.65 7.59 -0.90
C ARG A 61 0.03 6.55 0.01
N LEU A 62 0.70 5.40 0.12
CA LEU A 62 0.32 4.36 1.07
C LEU A 62 0.68 4.84 2.49
N PRO A 63 -0.31 5.17 3.36
CA PRO A 63 -0.06 5.82 4.64
C PRO A 63 0.60 4.91 5.67
N ASP A 64 0.36 3.60 5.56
CA ASP A 64 0.82 2.58 6.52
C ASP A 64 1.85 1.61 5.90
N GLU A 65 2.64 2.07 4.93
CA GLU A 65 3.68 1.23 4.32
C GLU A 65 4.79 0.94 5.34
N VAL A 66 4.79 -0.30 5.86
CA VAL A 66 5.81 -0.77 6.82
C VAL A 66 7.04 -1.24 6.05
N ARG A 67 8.17 -0.59 6.29
CA ARG A 67 9.49 -1.08 5.85
C ARG A 67 9.90 -2.26 6.73
N GLU A 68 9.54 -3.47 6.33
CA GLU A 68 10.07 -4.67 6.97
C GLU A 68 11.38 -5.09 6.30
N SER A 69 12.43 -5.24 7.11
CA SER A 69 13.67 -5.88 6.68
C SER A 69 13.38 -7.33 6.33
N ALA A 70 13.41 -7.68 5.05
CA ALA A 70 13.25 -9.07 4.63
C ALA A 70 14.41 -9.93 5.17
N HIS A 71 14.18 -10.65 6.27
CA HIS A 71 15.08 -11.70 6.73
C HIS A 71 14.86 -12.95 5.88
N TYR A 72 15.45 -13.00 4.68
CA TYR A 72 15.39 -14.18 3.83
C TYR A 72 16.35 -15.25 4.34
N ASN A 73 15.83 -16.40 4.80
CA ASN A 73 16.64 -17.53 5.26
C ASN A 73 16.80 -18.53 4.10
N PHE A 74 17.97 -18.57 3.46
CA PHE A 74 18.27 -19.41 2.29
C PHE A 74 18.48 -20.90 2.63
N LYS A 75 17.78 -21.44 3.64
CA LYS A 75 17.88 -22.85 4.00
C LYS A 75 16.56 -23.55 3.70
N GLU A 76 16.52 -24.21 2.55
CA GLU A 76 15.83 -25.51 2.30
C GLU A 76 15.55 -25.65 0.80
N ARG A 77 16.58 -26.04 0.02
CA ARG A 77 16.48 -26.97 -1.12
C ARG A 77 17.88 -27.53 -1.40
N GLN A 78 18.27 -28.54 -0.63
CA GLN A 78 19.29 -29.53 -1.00
C GLN A 78 18.63 -30.90 -0.99
#